data_AF-A0A381RC07-F1
#
_entry.id   AF-A0A381RC07-F1
#
_cell.length_a   1.000
_cell.length_b   1.000
_cell.length_c   1.000
_cell.angle_alpha   90.00
_cell.angle_beta   90.00
_cell.angle_gamma   90.00
#
_symmetry.space_group_name_H-M   'P 1'
#
loop_
_entity.id
_entity.type
_entity.pdbx_description
1 polymer ?
#
loop_
_entity_poly.entity_id
_entity_poly.type
_entity_poly.pdbx_seq_one_letter_code
_entity_poly.pdbx_strand_id
1 'polypeptide(L)' 'MGQALTDEGMNVAAKEFGFTESHQLAINVTNFGVAKDIARSLSDKNNIITNYNMLPGDRDTKTHPN' A
#
# COMPACT_ATOMS: atom_id res chain seq x y z
N MET A 1 -11.55 2.60 9.12
CA MET A 1 -11.04 1.77 8.00
C MET A 1 -9.68 1.17 8.31
N GLY A 2 -8.68 1.95 8.77
CA GLY A 2 -7.34 1.43 9.07
C GLY A 2 -7.31 0.25 10.06
N GLN A 3 -8.07 0.34 11.16
CA GLN A 3 -8.18 -0.76 12.13
C GLN A 3 -8.75 -2.05 11.50
N ALA A 4 -9.90 -1.97 10.83
CA ALA A 4 -10.53 -3.13 10.20
C ALA A 4 -9.60 -3.82 9.18
N LEU A 5 -8.90 -3.05 8.33
CA LEU A 5 -7.94 -3.63 7.39
C LEU A 5 -6.77 -4.33 8.10
N THR A 6 -6.32 -3.78 9.23
CA THR A 6 -5.27 -4.38 10.04
C THR A 6 -5.74 -5.67 10.73
N ASP A 7 -6.98 -5.70 11.20
CA ASP A 7 -7.58 -6.89 11.82
C ASP A 7 -7.73 -8.02 10.79
N GLU A 8 -7.96 -7.68 9.52
CA GLU A 8 -7.91 -8.60 8.36
C GLU A 8 -6.48 -8.95 7.90
N GLY A 9 -5.46 -8.53 8.64
CA GLY A 9 -4.05 -8.90 8.39
C GLY A 9 -3.31 -8.02 7.38
N MET A 10 -3.87 -6.90 6.94
CA MET A 10 -3.16 -5.95 6.07
C MET A 10 -2.12 -5.15 6.86
N ASN A 11 -0.97 -4.91 6.23
CA ASN A 11 0.08 -4.08 6.80
C ASN A 11 -0.19 -2.59 6.53
N VAL A 12 -1.06 -1.98 7.34
CA VAL A 12 -1.43 -0.55 7.23
C VAL A 12 -0.38 0.32 7.94
N ALA A 13 0.09 1.37 7.26
CA ALA A 13 1.10 2.27 7.79
C ALA A 13 0.60 3.09 8.99
N ALA A 14 1.54 3.56 9.83
CA ALA A 14 1.31 4.48 10.94
C ALA A 14 0.24 4.01 11.96
N LYS A 15 0.10 2.70 12.16
CA LYS A 15 -0.87 2.11 13.10
C LYS A 15 -0.74 2.68 14.51
N GLU A 16 0.49 2.83 14.98
CA GLU A 16 0.84 3.38 16.29
C GLU A 16 0.45 4.86 16.45
N PHE A 17 0.22 5.57 15.34
CA PHE A 17 -0.23 6.97 15.31
C PHE A 17 -1.72 7.11 14.98
N GLY A 18 -2.48 6.01 14.95
CA GLY A 18 -3.91 6.05 14.60
C GLY A 18 -4.20 5.99 13.09
N PHE A 19 -3.27 5.46 12.28
CA PHE A 19 -3.36 5.20 10.84
C PHE A 19 -3.33 6.43 9.92
N THR A 20 -4.26 7.38 10.08
CA THR A 20 -4.34 8.57 9.23
C THR A 20 -5.01 9.71 9.96
N GLU A 21 -4.46 10.91 9.82
CA GLU A 21 -5.12 12.17 10.19
C GLU A 21 -5.79 12.83 8.98
N SER A 22 -5.95 12.09 7.88
CA SER A 22 -6.60 12.53 6.64
C SER A 22 -7.67 11.53 6.18
N HIS A 23 -7.91 11.46 4.87
CA HIS A 23 -8.88 10.59 4.23
C HIS A 23 -8.26 9.33 3.59
N GLN A 24 -6.94 9.29 3.44
CA GLN A 24 -6.24 8.22 2.71
C GLN A 24 -5.46 7.30 3.66
N LEU A 25 -5.33 6.04 3.27
CA LEU A 25 -4.50 5.04 3.94
C LEU A 25 -3.37 4.60 3.02
N ALA A 26 -2.19 4.36 3.58
CA ALA A 26 -1.08 3.69 2.91
C ALA A 26 -0.97 2.26 3.45
N ILE A 27 -0.86 1.29 2.54
CA ILE A 27 -0.79 -0.13 2.87
C ILE A 27 0.47 -0.69 2.21
N ASN A 28 1.32 -1.33 3.01
CA ASN A 28 2.44 -2.08 2.49
C ASN A 28 1.95 -3.42 1.93
N VAL A 29 2.07 -3.57 0.62
CA VAL A 29 1.58 -4.74 -0.13
C VAL A 29 2.67 -5.72 -0.54
N THR A 30 3.92 -5.54 -0.07
CA THR A 30 5.05 -6.38 -0.49
C THR A 30 4.88 -7.86 -0.15
N ASN A 31 4.05 -8.18 0.85
CA ASN A 31 3.68 -9.56 1.20
C ASN A 31 2.78 -10.25 0.14
N PHE A 32 2.19 -9.47 -0.78
CA PHE A 32 1.25 -9.95 -1.79
C PHE A 32 1.81 -9.86 -3.22
N GLY A 33 2.82 -9.01 -3.46
CA GLY A 33 3.46 -8.85 -4.76
C GLY A 33 3.83 -7.40 -5.09
N VAL A 34 4.05 -7.13 -6.37
CA VAL A 34 4.45 -5.81 -6.87
C VAL A 34 3.24 -4.87 -6.87
N ALA A 35 3.36 -3.71 -6.23
CA ALA A 35 2.25 -2.77 -6.02
C ALA A 35 1.57 -2.33 -7.34
N LYS A 36 2.36 -2.12 -8.40
CA LYS A 36 1.84 -1.75 -9.73
C LYS A 36 0.90 -2.83 -10.30
N ASP A 37 1.28 -4.09 -10.16
CA ASP A 37 0.50 -5.22 -10.70
C ASP A 37 -0.75 -5.46 -9.86
N ILE A 38 -0.65 -5.29 -8.54
CA ILE A 38 -1.79 -5.36 -7.61
C ILE A 38 -2.81 -4.27 -7.95
N ALA A 39 -2.38 -3.01 -8.07
CA ALA A 39 -3.26 -1.89 -8.40
C ALA A 39 -3.97 -2.12 -9.75
N ARG A 40 -3.24 -2.64 -10.75
CA ARG A 40 -3.83 -3.01 -12.04
C ARG A 40 -4.84 -4.14 -11.92
N SER A 41 -4.53 -5.20 -11.18
CA SER A 41 -5.46 -6.33 -11.00
C SER A 41 -6.73 -5.91 -10.28
N LEU A 42 -6.63 -5.06 -9.25
CA LEU A 42 -7.77 -4.50 -8.53
C LEU A 42 -8.69 -3.70 -9.47
N SER A 43 -8.10 -2.88 -10.35
CA SER A 43 -8.85 -2.12 -11.36
C SER A 43 -9.51 -3.05 -12.37
N ASP A 44 -8.72 -3.90 -13.03
CA ASP A 44 -9.17 -4.69 -14.19
C ASP A 44 -10.16 -5.80 -13.84
N LYS A 45 -10.08 -6.37 -12.61
CA LYS A 45 -10.88 -7.55 -12.22
C LYS A 45 -11.94 -7.25 -11.16
N ASN A 46 -11.79 -6.16 -10.40
CA ASN A 46 -12.63 -5.89 -9.23
C ASN A 46 -13.25 -4.48 -9.26
N ASN A 47 -12.98 -3.66 -10.29
CA ASN A 47 -13.43 -2.27 -10.38
C ASN A 47 -12.98 -1.39 -9.20
N ILE A 48 -11.81 -1.71 -8.62
CA ILE A 48 -11.22 -0.97 -7.50
C ILE A 48 -10.02 -0.18 -8.01
N ILE A 49 -10.15 1.15 -8.07
CA ILE A 49 -9.08 2.03 -8.53
C ILE A 49 -8.24 2.49 -7.34
N THR A 50 -6.94 2.26 -7.40
CA THR A 50 -5.97 2.68 -6.38
C THR A 50 -4.74 3.29 -7.04
N ASN A 51 -4.10 4.24 -6.37
CA ASN A 51 -2.77 4.70 -6.75
C ASN A 51 -1.71 3.88 -6.00
N TYR A 52 -0.65 3.44 -6.69
CA TYR A 52 0.52 2.84 -6.05
C TYR A 52 1.58 3.92 -5.83
N ASN A 53 2.18 3.93 -4.64
CA ASN A 53 3.17 4.92 -4.25
C ASN A 53 4.41 4.23 -3.68
N MET A 54 5.55 4.91 -3.72
CA MET A 54 6.71 4.50 -2.92
C MET A 54 6.42 4.78 -1.44
N LEU A 55 6.78 3.83 -0.58
CA LEU A 55 6.71 3.93 0.87
C LEU A 55 8.10 4.14 1.48
N PRO A 56 8.19 4.62 2.73
CA PRO A 56 9.46 4.69 3.44
C PRO A 56 10.19 3.33 3.45
N GLY A 57 11.45 3.32 3.03
CA GLY A 57 12.27 2.11 2.93
C GLY A 57 12.30 1.49 1.53
N ASP A 58 11.45 1.93 0.60
CA ASP A 58 11.56 1.54 -0.81
C ASP A 58 12.87 2.06 -1.40
N ARG A 59 13.52 1.21 -2.22
CA ARG A 59 14.74 1.58 -2.94
C ARG A 59 14.36 2.24 -4.26
N ASP A 60 14.85 3.45 -4.50
CA ASP A 60 14.73 4.08 -5.80
C ASP A 60 15.75 3.44 -6.77
N THR A 61 15.22 2.86 -7.85
CA THR A 61 16.01 2.24 -8.91
C THR A 61 16.93 3.24 -9.64
N LYS A 62 16.70 4.55 -9.51
CA LYS A 62 17.51 5.61 -10.13
C LYS A 62 18.71 6.02 -9.29
N THR A 63 18.61 5.94 -7.96
CA THR A 63 19.70 6.37 -7.06
C THR A 63 20.55 5.19 -6.59
N HIS A 64 19.99 3.97 -6.59
CA HIS A 64 20.71 2.73 -6.26
C HIS A 64 20.49 1.68 -7.36
N PRO A 65 21.24 1.75 -8.49
CA PRO A 65 21.22 0.69 -9.49
C PRO A 65 21.80 -0.59 -8.88
N ASN A 66 21.12 -1.72 -9.15
CA ASN A 66 21.62 -3.06 -8.79
C ASN A 66 22.89 -3.41 -9.57
#